data_AF-A0A7V3HXQ8-F1
#
_entry.id   AF-A0A7V3HXQ8-F1
#
_cell.length_a   1.000
_cell.length_b   1.000
_cell.length_c   1.000
_cell.angle_alpha   90.00
_cell.angle_beta   90.00
_cell.angle_gamma   90.00
#
_symmetry.space_group_name_H-M   'P 1'
#
loop_
_entity.id
_entity.type
_entity.pdbx_description
1 polymer ?
#
loop_
_entity_poly.entity_id
_entity_poly.type
_entity_poly.pdbx_seq_one_letter_code
_entity_poly.pdbx_strand_id
1 'polypeptide(L)'
;NPRSLLHQVERLRANLRDLPGSSGSSRPERLVDEISTRLRRSHPAELEQVSDDGRRAELAGLLAGIHAGLRDLAEAITATQLALPGLMQPLWGPDERRVMPA
;
A
#
# COMPACT_ATOMS: atom_id res chain seq x y z
N ASN A 1 -10.45 10.87 13.45
CA ASN A 1 -9.54 10.90 14.62
C ASN A 1 -8.23 10.22 14.23
N PRO A 2 -7.07 10.93 14.22
CA PRO A 2 -5.77 10.38 13.78
C PRO A 2 -5.30 9.15 14.56
N ARG A 3 -5.60 9.07 15.86
CA ARG A 3 -5.23 7.90 16.69
C ARG A 3 -5.97 6.64 16.26
N SER A 4 -7.25 6.76 15.89
CA SER A 4 -8.03 5.64 15.38
C SER A 4 -7.48 5.16 14.03
N LEU A 5 -7.09 6.06 13.13
CA LEU A 5 -6.45 5.70 11.86
C LEU A 5 -5.12 4.97 12.09
N LEU A 6 -4.27 5.49 12.98
CA LEU A 6 -3.00 4.85 13.32
C LEU A 6 -3.21 3.44 13.87
N HIS A 7 -4.19 3.26 14.77
CA HIS A 7 -4.54 1.94 15.29
C HIS A 7 -4.95 0.96 14.17
N GLN A 8 -5.76 1.41 13.20
CA GLN A 8 -6.18 0.57 12.08
C GLN A 8 -5.00 0.20 11.15
N VAL A 9 -4.08 1.14 10.90
CA VAL A 9 -2.89 0.89 10.09
C VAL A 9 -1.94 -0.10 10.77
N GLU A 10 -1.77 -0.02 12.09
CA GLU A 10 -0.97 -1.02 12.83
C GLU A 10 -1.62 -2.41 12.84
N ARG A 11 -2.95 -2.51 12.93
CA ARG A 11 -3.63 -3.80 12.74
C ARG A 11 -3.45 -4.34 11.33
N LEU A 12 -3.55 -3.48 10.31
CA LEU A 12 -3.31 -3.87 8.93
C LEU A 12 -1.89 -4.40 8.74
N ARG A 13 -0.89 -3.76 9.36
CA ARG A 13 0.50 -4.24 9.39
C ARG A 13 0.63 -5.64 9.97
N ALA A 14 -0.02 -5.90 11.11
CA ALA A 14 -0.01 -7.22 11.73
C ALA A 14 -0.62 -8.27 10.79
N ASN A 15 -1.80 -7.97 10.23
CA ASN A 15 -2.48 -8.88 9.30
C ASN A 15 -1.63 -9.18 8.05
N LEU A 16 -0.91 -8.20 7.50
CA LEU A 16 -0.02 -8.42 6.35
C LEU A 16 1.13 -9.36 6.69
N ARG A 17 1.67 -9.27 7.91
CA ARG A 17 2.78 -10.13 8.34
C ARG A 17 2.36 -11.59 8.47
N ASP A 18 1.09 -11.82 8.79
CA ASP A 18 0.51 -13.16 8.92
C ASP A 18 0.15 -13.80 7.56
N LEU A 19 0.26 -13.06 6.45
CA LEU A 19 -0.02 -13.59 5.12
C LEU A 19 1.11 -14.52 4.60
N PRO A 20 0.77 -15.56 3.83
CA PRO A 20 1.76 -16.39 3.15
C PRO A 20 2.58 -15.55 2.15
N GLY A 21 3.90 -15.78 2.13
CA GLY A 21 4.83 -14.99 1.31
C GLY A 21 5.25 -13.65 1.92
N SER A 22 4.78 -13.34 3.13
CA SER A 22 5.31 -12.25 3.95
C SER A 22 6.82 -12.45 4.18
N SER A 23 7.60 -11.40 3.87
CA SER A 23 9.06 -11.42 3.97
C SER A 23 9.58 -10.29 4.87
N GLY A 24 8.69 -9.54 5.53
CA GLY A 24 9.02 -8.37 6.33
C GLY A 24 9.42 -7.12 5.53
N SER A 25 9.59 -7.24 4.22
CA SER A 25 10.01 -6.16 3.31
C SER A 25 9.23 -6.12 1.99
N SER A 26 8.13 -6.87 1.91
CA SER A 26 7.29 -6.90 0.71
C SER A 26 6.71 -5.51 0.40
N ARG A 27 6.32 -5.27 -0.85
CA ARG A 27 5.73 -3.98 -1.26
C ARG A 27 4.54 -3.58 -0.38
N PRO A 28 3.55 -4.45 -0.09
CA PRO A 28 2.46 -4.11 0.83
C PRO A 28 2.93 -3.70 2.23
N GLU A 29 3.93 -4.39 2.80
CA GLU A 29 4.46 -4.08 4.13
C GLU A 29 5.15 -2.71 4.15
N ARG A 30 5.93 -2.38 3.11
CA ARG A 30 6.58 -1.06 3.00
C ARG A 30 5.56 0.08 2.89
N LEU A 31 4.51 -0.09 2.08
CA LEU A 31 3.46 0.91 1.92
C LEU A 31 2.72 1.18 3.24
N VAL A 32 2.42 0.13 4.01
CA VAL A 32 1.82 0.30 5.35
C VAL A 32 2.77 1.04 6.30
N ASP A 33 4.06 0.72 6.28
CA ASP A 33 5.06 1.38 7.13
C ASP A 33 5.20 2.88 6.78
N GLU A 34 5.12 3.23 5.50
CA GLU A 34 5.12 4.61 5.01
C GLU A 34 3.89 5.39 5.49
N ILE A 35 2.69 4.81 5.34
CA ILE A 35 1.42 5.41 5.82
C ILE A 35 1.49 5.63 7.34
N SER A 36 1.95 4.61 8.08
CA SER A 36 2.05 4.70 9.54
C SER A 36 3.07 5.75 9.99
N THR A 37 4.19 5.86 9.28
CA THR A 37 5.21 6.88 9.53
C THR A 37 4.67 8.28 9.26
N ARG A 38 3.91 8.48 8.17
CA ARG A 38 3.28 9.77 7.87
C ARG A 38 2.27 10.17 8.96
N LEU A 39 1.43 9.23 9.41
CA LEU A 39 0.50 9.47 10.51
C LEU A 39 1.21 9.82 11.83
N ARG A 40 2.30 9.12 12.17
CA ARG A 40 3.10 9.40 13.38
C ARG A 40 3.79 10.76 13.36
N ARG A 41 4.18 11.23 12.19
CA ARG A 41 4.80 12.55 11.99
C ARG A 41 3.79 13.69 11.90
N SER A 42 2.50 13.40 11.78
CA SER A 42 1.50 14.46 11.73
C SER A 42 1.37 15.17 13.08
N HIS A 43 1.38 16.50 13.05
CA HIS A 43 1.27 17.33 14.24
C HIS A 43 -0.18 17.83 14.39
N PRO A 44 -0.93 17.43 15.44
CA PRO A 44 -2.32 17.86 15.60
C PRO A 44 -2.51 19.38 15.54
N ALA A 45 -1.57 20.14 16.11
CA ALA A 45 -1.59 21.60 16.08
C ALA A 45 -1.52 22.18 14.66
N GLU A 46 -0.75 21.57 13.75
CA GLU A 46 -0.67 21.98 12.34
C GLU A 46 -1.94 21.60 11.58
N LEU A 47 -2.49 20.41 11.84
CA LEU A 47 -3.72 19.93 11.20
C LEU A 47 -4.96 20.75 11.58
N GLU A 48 -4.93 21.44 12.72
CA GLU A 48 -6.00 22.30 13.19
C GLU A 48 -5.94 23.72 12.60
N GLN A 49 -4.82 24.10 11.97
CA GLN A 49 -4.64 25.42 11.38
C GLN A 49 -5.61 25.62 10.21
N VAL A 50 -6.25 26.79 10.22
CA VAL A 50 -7.17 27.23 9.17
C VAL A 50 -6.44 28.29 8.35
N SER A 51 -6.30 28.02 7.05
CA SER A 51 -5.76 28.97 6.06
C SER A 51 -6.68 30.17 5.87
N ASP A 52 -6.18 31.22 5.22
CA ASP A 52 -6.94 32.43 4.90
C ASP A 52 -8.24 32.16 4.11
N ASP A 53 -8.26 31.06 3.34
CA ASP A 53 -9.43 30.60 2.58
C ASP A 53 -10.46 29.81 3.44
N GLY A 54 -10.26 29.76 4.77
CA GLY A 54 -11.15 29.05 5.69
C GLY A 54 -11.01 27.52 5.66
N ARG A 55 -9.93 26.99 5.07
CA ARG A 55 -9.70 25.54 4.92
C ARG A 55 -8.56 25.04 5.80
N ARG A 56 -8.66 23.79 6.27
CA ARG A 56 -7.54 23.08 6.93
C ARG A 56 -6.68 22.37 5.89
N ALA A 57 -5.79 23.13 5.24
CA ALA A 57 -4.99 22.66 4.11
C ALA A 57 -4.09 21.47 4.47
N GLU A 58 -3.40 21.53 5.61
CA GLU A 58 -2.55 20.43 6.10
C GLU A 58 -3.33 19.15 6.35
N LEU A 59 -4.50 19.25 6.97
CA LEU A 59 -5.39 18.11 7.16
C LEU A 59 -5.85 17.51 5.83
N ALA A 60 -6.23 18.36 4.87
CA ALA A 60 -6.64 17.90 3.54
C ALA A 60 -5.50 17.19 2.82
N GLY A 61 -4.27 17.75 2.86
CA GLY A 61 -3.08 17.15 2.27
C GLY A 61 -2.74 15.80 2.91
N LEU A 62 -2.76 15.73 4.25
CA LEU A 62 -2.54 14.48 4.99
C LEU A 62 -3.55 13.41 4.58
N LEU A 63 -4.85 13.75 4.55
CA LEU A 63 -5.92 12.81 4.18
C LEU A 63 -5.82 12.35 2.72
N ALA A 64 -5.50 13.25 1.80
CA ALA A 64 -5.28 12.91 0.40
C ALA A 64 -4.10 11.93 0.25
N GLY A 65 -2.98 12.20 0.94
CA GLY A 65 -1.81 11.33 0.93
C GLY A 65 -2.07 9.96 1.57
N ILE A 66 -2.83 9.89 2.66
CA ILE A 66 -3.23 8.62 3.29
C ILE A 66 -4.13 7.83 2.35
N HIS A 67 -5.12 8.48 1.73
CA HIS A 67 -6.03 7.81 0.80
C HIS A 67 -5.25 7.24 -0.39
N ALA A 68 -4.37 8.02 -1.02
CA ALA A 68 -3.52 7.51 -2.10
C ALA A 68 -2.72 6.28 -1.67
N GLY A 69 -2.02 6.35 -0.53
CA GLY A 69 -1.25 5.22 -0.02
C GLY A 69 -2.10 3.96 0.26
N LEU A 70 -3.32 4.13 0.76
CA LEU A 70 -4.26 3.01 0.96
C LEU A 70 -4.73 2.39 -0.37
N ARG A 71 -4.87 3.18 -1.43
CA ARG A 71 -5.19 2.65 -2.78
C ARG A 71 -4.02 1.86 -3.34
N ASP A 72 -2.81 2.42 -3.26
CA ASP A 72 -1.58 1.74 -3.70
C ASP A 72 -1.37 0.42 -2.96
N LEU A 73 -1.68 0.41 -1.66
CA LEU A 73 -1.64 -0.80 -0.84
C LEU A 73 -2.68 -1.83 -1.30
N ALA A 74 -3.92 -1.42 -1.52
CA ALA A 74 -4.97 -2.32 -2.00
C ALA A 74 -4.61 -2.94 -3.36
N GLU A 75 -4.05 -2.15 -4.27
CA GLU A 75 -3.54 -2.63 -5.56
C GLU A 75 -2.40 -3.62 -5.37
N ALA A 76 -1.41 -3.29 -4.51
CA ALA A 76 -0.29 -4.18 -4.24
C ALA A 76 -0.72 -5.52 -3.63
N ILE A 77 -1.66 -5.52 -2.68
CA ILE A 77 -2.23 -6.75 -2.10
C ILE A 77 -2.96 -7.55 -3.19
N THR A 78 -3.75 -6.88 -4.03
CA THR A 78 -4.49 -7.55 -5.09
C THR A 78 -3.55 -8.24 -6.07
N ALA A 79 -2.48 -7.56 -6.48
CA ALA A 79 -1.49 -8.08 -7.40
C ALA A 79 -0.68 -9.27 -6.84
N THR A 80 -0.44 -9.32 -5.53
CA THR A 80 0.42 -10.36 -4.93
C THR A 80 -0.35 -11.52 -4.30
N GLN A 81 -1.53 -11.28 -3.75
CA GLN A 81 -2.26 -12.26 -2.92
C GLN A 81 -3.58 -12.72 -3.55
N LEU A 82 -4.17 -11.92 -4.44
CA LEU A 82 -5.49 -12.18 -5.03
C LEU A 82 -5.45 -12.39 -6.54
N ALA A 83 -4.27 -12.24 -7.16
CA ALA A 83 -4.06 -12.65 -8.54
C ALA A 83 -4.07 -14.18 -8.60
N LEU A 84 -4.88 -14.74 -9.52
CA LEU A 84 -4.85 -16.16 -9.80
C LEU A 84 -3.40 -16.53 -10.16
N PRO A 85 -2.85 -17.66 -9.66
CA PRO A 85 -1.56 -18.16 -10.14
C PRO A 85 -1.64 -18.21 -11.67
N GLY A 86 -0.80 -17.44 -12.35
CA GLY A 86 -0.67 -17.56 -13.80
C GLY A 86 -0.45 -19.04 -14.13
N LEU A 87 -1.14 -19.54 -15.15
CA LEU A 87 -0.97 -20.91 -15.64
C LEU A 87 0.52 -21.26 -15.62
N MET A 88 0.87 -22.41 -15.04
CA MET A 88 2.25 -22.91 -14.93
C MET A 88 3.05 -22.58 -16.19
N GLN A 89 3.90 -21.56 -16.10
CA GLN A 89 4.72 -21.14 -17.23
C GLN A 89 5.82 -22.20 -17.38
N PRO A 90 5.94 -22.88 -18.53
CA PRO A 90 7.04 -23.81 -18.74
C PRO A 90 8.38 -23.06 -18.63
N LEU A 91 9.40 -23.74 -18.10
CA LEU A 91 10.75 -23.18 -17.87
C LEU A 91 11.43 -22.64 -19.13
N TRP A 92 10.87 -22.89 -20.31
CA TRP A 92 11.40 -22.47 -21.62
C TRP A 92 10.72 -21.23 -22.22
N GLY A 93 9.87 -20.53 -21.46
CA GLY A 93 9.20 -19.32 -21.93
C GLY A 93 7.88 -19.60 -22.68
N PRO A 94 7.20 -18.54 -23.17
CA PRO A 94 5.92 -18.70 -23.85
C PRO A 94 6.04 -19.62 -25.08
N ASP A 95 4.93 -20.28 -25.44
CA ASP A 95 4.79 -21.21 -26.57
C ASP A 95 4.89 -20.49 -27.93
N GLU A 96 5.97 -19.74 -28.14
CA GLU A 96 6.38 -19.30 -29.46
C GLU A 96 6.90 -20.53 -30.19
N ARG A 97 6.03 -21.12 -31.02
CA ARG A 97 6.34 -22.28 -31.87
C ARG A 97 7.65 -22.03 -32.61
N ARG A 98 8.74 -22.60 -32.07
CA ARG A 98 10.06 -22.54 -32.67
C ARG A 98 10.03 -23.48 -33.88
N VAL A 99 9.76 -22.93 -35.06
CA VAL A 99 9.82 -23.69 -36.31
C VAL A 99 11.29 -24.09 -36.51
N MET A 100 11.59 -25.39 -36.46
CA MET A 100 12.93 -25.90 -36.76
C MET A 100 13.19 -25.73 -38.26
N PRO A 101 14.34 -25.15 -38.67
CA PRO A 101 14.72 -25.13 -40.08
C PRO A 101 15.07 -26.56 -40.54
N ALA A 102 14.69 -26.86 -41.78
CA ALA A 102 14.84 -28.16 -42.44
C ALA A 102 16.30 -28.54 -42.73
#